data_AF-A0A939D4R0-F1
#
_entry.id   AF-A0A939D4R0-F1
#
_cell.length_a   1.000
_cell.length_b   1.000
_cell.length_c   1.000
_cell.angle_alpha   90.00
_cell.angle_beta   90.00
_cell.angle_gamma   90.00
#
_symmetry.space_group_name_H-M   'P 1'
#
loop_
_entity.id
_entity.type
_entity.pdbx_description
1 polymer ?
#
loop_
_entity_poly.entity_id
_entity_poly.type
_entity_poly.pdbx_seq_one_letter_code
_entity_poly.pdbx_strand_id
1 'polypeptide(L)'
;MKRAVSDLLRQFGILPDTPLINPEKDGIDPDIWLTCFYVLRRTRKTNAENIPKTVVLMIRVNPLTAKVELTTPELFNKQGWVSYAVGLVHLSYEDWDSNFDDESNEELDEEQKRKEQTKEQRLINKFVAECLQDCLNTQITDKKSPRVLFMAEAQNARKMLNWLQNQNLLTNDPLQTLKQHLSQEEINRLWIVRLRVAENGEVPVAIVKDSPGSRTSGVYRWQNVCDDGERSLYLSIRKPLNTEKHILRTWQSRLDNGSRQAGKAKILEIALIHHPQIKGDKLAHFVHSLRSRWPYFANDVILPLPFPFAIKAKEYAISTKDPVEFSETDDSNF
;
A
#
# COMPACT_ATOMS: atom_id res chain seq x y z
N MET A 1 2.95 -25.46 5.44
CA MET A 1 3.12 -24.12 4.82
C MET A 1 2.13 -23.85 3.68
N LYS A 2 2.08 -24.64 2.59
CA LYS A 2 1.13 -24.42 1.46
C LYS A 2 -0.36 -24.33 1.88
N ARG A 3 -0.83 -25.18 2.81
CA ARG A 3 -2.20 -25.12 3.35
C ARG A 3 -2.48 -23.83 4.13
N ALA A 4 -1.60 -23.47 5.08
CA ALA A 4 -1.70 -22.23 5.85
C ALA A 4 -1.68 -20.96 4.98
N VAL A 5 -0.89 -20.94 3.89
CA VAL A 5 -0.89 -19.82 2.95
C VAL A 5 -2.15 -19.80 2.08
N SER A 6 -2.67 -20.97 1.66
CA SER A 6 -3.98 -21.02 0.99
C SER A 6 -5.11 -20.53 1.90
N ASP A 7 -5.06 -20.86 3.18
CA ASP A 7 -6.04 -20.38 4.16
C ASP A 7 -5.88 -18.89 4.42
N LEU A 8 -4.65 -18.37 4.41
CA LEU A 8 -4.37 -16.94 4.45
C LEU A 8 -4.91 -16.23 3.19
N LEU A 9 -4.63 -16.71 1.98
CA LEU A 9 -5.18 -16.11 0.76
C LEU A 9 -6.72 -16.13 0.75
N ARG A 10 -7.34 -17.22 1.24
CA ARG A 10 -8.79 -17.32 1.43
C ARG A 10 -9.32 -16.33 2.47
N GLN A 11 -8.61 -16.15 3.59
CA GLN A 11 -8.90 -15.12 4.60
C GLN A 11 -8.84 -13.71 4.00
N PHE A 12 -8.03 -13.51 2.96
CA PHE A 12 -7.90 -12.26 2.24
C PHE A 12 -8.98 -12.09 1.16
N GLY A 13 -9.92 -13.04 1.05
CA GLY A 13 -10.94 -13.07 0.01
C GLY A 13 -10.41 -13.41 -1.38
N ILE A 14 -9.14 -13.81 -1.49
CA ILE A 14 -8.56 -14.31 -2.72
C ILE A 14 -8.90 -15.79 -2.85
N LEU A 15 -9.86 -16.07 -3.72
CA LEU A 15 -10.15 -17.41 -4.17
C LEU A 15 -9.29 -17.68 -5.41
N PRO A 16 -8.53 -18.79 -5.44
CA PRO A 16 -7.87 -19.25 -6.66
C PRO A 16 -8.88 -19.27 -7.80
N ASP A 17 -8.46 -18.81 -8.98
CA ASP A 17 -9.25 -18.85 -10.23
C ASP A 17 -10.53 -18.00 -10.23
N THR A 18 -10.72 -17.12 -9.23
CA THR A 18 -11.79 -16.12 -9.23
C THR A 18 -11.21 -14.73 -9.55
N PRO A 19 -11.62 -14.08 -10.66
CA PRO A 19 -11.07 -12.79 -11.03
C PRO A 19 -11.45 -11.71 -9.99
N LEU A 20 -10.44 -10.96 -9.55
CA LEU A 20 -10.56 -9.86 -8.59
C LEU A 20 -11.23 -8.63 -9.22
N ILE A 21 -11.04 -8.44 -10.53
CA ILE A 21 -11.63 -7.34 -11.31
C ILE A 21 -12.75 -7.92 -12.17
N ASN A 22 -13.90 -7.24 -12.14
CA ASN A 22 -14.98 -7.49 -13.09
C ASN A 22 -14.99 -6.33 -14.10
N PRO A 23 -14.60 -6.55 -15.37
CA PRO A 23 -14.44 -5.47 -16.35
C PRO A 23 -15.72 -4.66 -16.58
N GLU A 24 -16.89 -5.28 -16.49
CA GLU A 24 -18.18 -4.62 -16.66
C GLU A 24 -18.54 -3.73 -15.48
N LYS A 25 -18.26 -4.19 -14.24
CA LYS A 25 -18.58 -3.44 -13.01
C LYS A 25 -17.55 -2.35 -12.72
N ASP A 26 -16.27 -2.66 -12.91
CA ASP A 26 -15.16 -1.77 -12.60
C ASP A 26 -14.82 -0.85 -13.78
N GLY A 27 -15.27 -1.20 -14.99
CA GLY A 27 -15.00 -0.45 -16.21
C GLY A 27 -13.52 -0.48 -16.64
N ILE A 28 -12.68 -1.31 -16.04
CA ILE A 28 -11.23 -1.34 -16.29
C ILE A 28 -10.85 -2.67 -16.96
N ASP A 29 -9.92 -2.57 -17.92
CA ASP A 29 -9.32 -3.73 -18.59
C ASP A 29 -8.59 -4.58 -17.53
N PRO A 30 -8.89 -5.89 -17.42
CA PRO A 30 -8.26 -6.75 -16.43
C PRO A 30 -6.80 -7.06 -16.76
N ASP A 31 -6.28 -6.68 -17.93
CA ASP A 31 -4.87 -6.74 -18.31
C ASP A 31 -4.05 -5.65 -17.59
N ILE A 32 -4.12 -5.67 -16.25
CA ILE A 32 -3.45 -4.72 -15.36
C ILE A 32 -2.84 -5.43 -14.15
N TRP A 33 -1.58 -5.16 -13.87
CA TRP A 33 -0.97 -5.55 -12.59
C TRP A 33 -1.35 -4.56 -11.51
N LEU A 34 -1.88 -5.06 -10.38
CA LEU A 34 -2.06 -4.26 -9.18
C LEU A 34 -0.78 -4.33 -8.35
N THR A 35 -0.07 -3.22 -8.19
CA THR A 35 1.22 -3.20 -7.47
C THR A 35 1.19 -2.20 -6.31
N CYS A 36 1.84 -2.56 -5.20
CA CYS A 36 2.10 -1.62 -4.12
C CYS A 36 3.54 -1.65 -3.65
N PHE A 37 4.03 -0.47 -3.25
CA PHE A 37 5.27 -0.30 -2.51
C PHE A 37 4.96 -0.12 -1.03
N TYR A 38 5.70 -0.82 -0.18
CA TYR A 38 5.56 -0.71 1.27
C TYR A 38 6.90 -0.86 1.98
N VAL A 39 7.07 -0.09 3.04
CA VAL A 39 8.24 -0.13 3.92
C VAL A 39 7.82 -0.75 5.25
N LEU A 40 8.36 -1.92 5.56
CA LEU A 40 8.25 -2.50 6.88
C LEU A 40 9.26 -1.84 7.81
N ARG A 41 8.82 -1.52 9.03
CA ARG A 41 9.66 -0.95 10.08
C ARG A 41 9.49 -1.74 11.36
N ARG A 42 10.61 -2.14 11.96
CA ARG A 42 10.70 -2.64 13.34
C ARG A 42 11.17 -1.50 14.22
N THR A 43 10.45 -1.28 15.31
CA THR A 43 10.82 -0.28 16.32
C THR A 43 11.82 -0.88 17.31
N ARG A 44 12.63 -0.03 17.94
CA ARG A 44 13.62 -0.43 18.94
C ARG A 44 13.06 -1.33 20.05
N LYS A 45 11.82 -1.08 20.49
CA LYS A 45 11.12 -1.90 21.50
C LYS A 45 10.76 -3.32 21.08
N THR A 46 10.89 -3.66 19.79
CA THR A 46 10.35 -4.90 19.22
C THR A 46 11.44 -5.83 18.67
N ASN A 47 12.72 -5.53 18.91
CA ASN A 47 13.83 -6.39 18.49
C ASN A 47 14.90 -6.52 19.58
N ALA A 48 15.57 -7.68 19.61
CA ALA A 48 16.58 -8.01 20.62
C ALA A 48 17.77 -7.04 20.64
N GLU A 49 18.05 -6.38 19.51
CA GLU A 49 19.17 -5.46 19.35
C GLU A 49 18.83 -3.99 19.69
N ASN A 50 17.55 -3.66 19.92
CA ASN A 50 17.09 -2.29 20.21
C ASN A 50 17.45 -1.24 19.12
N ILE A 51 17.65 -1.66 17.87
CA ILE A 51 18.01 -0.81 16.72
C ILE A 51 16.86 -0.75 15.72
N PRO A 52 16.46 0.42 15.16
CA PRO A 52 15.42 0.45 14.14
C PRO A 52 15.88 -0.31 12.90
N LYS A 53 15.05 -1.22 12.40
CA LYS A 53 15.32 -2.00 11.20
C LYS A 53 14.21 -1.79 10.18
N THR A 54 14.58 -1.63 8.91
CA THR A 54 13.60 -1.44 7.84
C THR A 54 13.85 -2.35 6.65
N VAL A 55 12.76 -2.84 6.05
CA VAL A 55 12.80 -3.60 4.80
C VAL A 55 11.78 -3.02 3.84
N VAL A 56 12.21 -2.82 2.61
CA VAL A 56 11.36 -2.40 1.51
C VAL A 56 10.82 -3.62 0.80
N LEU A 57 9.53 -3.63 0.50
CA LEU A 57 8.90 -4.68 -0.29
C LEU A 57 8.00 -4.11 -1.39
N MET A 58 7.95 -4.85 -2.48
CA MET A 58 6.95 -4.68 -3.52
C MET A 58 6.06 -5.91 -3.59
N ILE A 59 4.76 -5.68 -3.76
CA ILE A 59 3.77 -6.74 -3.98
C ILE A 59 3.07 -6.46 -5.29
N ARG A 60 2.89 -7.51 -6.09
CA ARG A 60 2.04 -7.47 -7.27
C ARG A 60 0.96 -8.55 -7.20
N VAL A 61 -0.20 -8.22 -7.74
CA VAL A 61 -1.34 -9.13 -7.84
C VAL A 61 -1.84 -9.17 -9.27
N ASN A 62 -1.94 -10.37 -9.81
CA ASN A 62 -2.63 -10.63 -11.07
C ASN A 62 -4.14 -10.66 -10.79
N PRO A 63 -4.93 -9.73 -11.33
CA PRO A 63 -6.36 -9.67 -11.03
C PRO A 63 -7.18 -10.78 -11.70
N LEU A 64 -6.66 -11.47 -12.72
CA LEU A 64 -7.37 -12.57 -13.39
C LEU A 64 -7.19 -13.88 -12.64
N THR A 65 -5.95 -14.22 -12.30
CA THR A 65 -5.60 -15.47 -11.62
C THR A 65 -5.59 -15.36 -10.10
N ALA A 66 -5.71 -14.13 -9.58
CA ALA A 66 -5.54 -13.79 -8.18
C ALA A 66 -4.17 -14.24 -7.59
N LYS A 67 -3.17 -14.43 -8.45
CA LYS A 67 -1.80 -14.76 -8.05
C LYS A 67 -1.17 -13.56 -7.34
N VAL A 68 -0.66 -13.79 -6.14
CA VAL A 68 0.03 -12.78 -5.32
C VAL A 68 1.52 -13.11 -5.30
N GLU A 69 2.32 -12.11 -5.63
CA GLU A 69 3.78 -12.20 -5.65
C GLU A 69 4.40 -11.06 -4.86
N LEU A 70 5.54 -11.33 -4.25
CA LEU A 70 6.28 -10.41 -3.40
C LEU A 70 7.75 -10.41 -3.79
N THR A 71 8.41 -9.27 -3.65
CA THR A 71 9.86 -9.17 -3.76
C THR A 71 10.43 -8.06 -2.87
N THR A 72 11.71 -8.16 -2.55
CA THR A 72 12.53 -7.18 -1.83
C THR A 72 13.75 -6.85 -2.70
N PRO A 73 14.53 -5.80 -2.41
CA PRO A 73 15.74 -5.51 -3.18
C PRO A 73 16.71 -6.69 -3.30
N GLU A 74 16.91 -7.45 -2.22
CA GLU A 74 17.76 -8.64 -2.24
C GLU A 74 17.14 -9.77 -3.07
N LEU A 75 15.85 -10.06 -2.83
CA LEU A 75 15.16 -11.16 -3.47
C LEU A 75 15.00 -10.94 -4.98
N PHE A 76 14.77 -9.70 -5.41
CA PHE A 76 14.59 -9.35 -6.81
C PHE A 76 15.87 -9.60 -7.61
N ASN A 77 17.03 -9.22 -7.06
CA ASN A 77 18.32 -9.48 -7.71
C ASN A 77 18.64 -10.98 -7.84
N LYS A 78 18.13 -11.82 -6.93
CA LYS A 78 18.41 -13.26 -6.90
C LYS A 78 17.40 -14.10 -7.70
N GLN A 79 16.11 -13.77 -7.57
CA GLN A 79 15.00 -14.62 -8.05
C GLN A 79 13.86 -13.81 -8.71
N GLY A 80 13.94 -12.48 -8.73
CA GLY A 80 12.86 -11.62 -9.24
C GLY A 80 11.62 -11.67 -8.34
N TRP A 81 10.47 -11.92 -8.96
CA TRP A 81 9.20 -12.06 -8.27
C TRP A 81 8.96 -13.50 -7.83
N VAL A 82 8.70 -13.69 -6.54
CA VAL A 82 8.36 -15.01 -6.00
C VAL A 82 6.91 -15.04 -5.52
N SER A 83 6.33 -16.24 -5.42
CA SER A 83 5.00 -16.39 -4.81
C SER A 83 5.00 -15.82 -3.39
N TYR A 84 3.87 -15.23 -2.97
CA TYR A 84 3.74 -14.61 -1.64
C TYR A 84 4.20 -15.54 -0.50
N ALA A 85 3.89 -16.84 -0.58
CA ALA A 85 4.34 -17.84 0.38
C ALA A 85 5.88 -17.88 0.54
N VAL A 86 6.60 -17.92 -0.59
CA VAL A 86 8.06 -18.00 -0.61
C VAL A 86 8.67 -16.67 -0.15
N GLY A 87 8.06 -15.55 -0.55
CA GLY A 87 8.48 -14.22 -0.09
C GLY A 87 8.34 -14.04 1.42
N LEU A 88 7.25 -14.54 2.03
CA LEU A 88 7.08 -14.52 3.48
C LEU A 88 8.15 -15.34 4.21
N VAL A 89 8.52 -16.50 3.66
CA VAL A 89 9.62 -17.32 4.22
C VAL A 89 10.93 -16.54 4.13
N HIS A 90 11.23 -15.93 2.98
CA HIS A 90 12.43 -15.12 2.82
C HIS A 90 12.50 -13.99 3.86
N LEU A 91 11.41 -13.23 4.04
CA LEU A 91 11.34 -12.13 5.02
C LEU A 91 11.63 -12.54 6.47
N SER A 92 11.44 -13.81 6.82
CA SER A 92 11.72 -14.33 8.17
C SER A 92 13.22 -14.57 8.44
N TYR A 93 14.01 -14.70 7.37
CA TYR A 93 15.46 -14.95 7.41
C TYR A 93 16.30 -13.81 6.80
N GLU A 94 15.68 -12.89 6.06
CA GLU A 94 16.33 -11.72 5.49
C GLU A 94 16.94 -10.89 6.62
N ASP A 95 18.20 -10.48 6.46
CA ASP A 95 18.84 -9.59 7.41
C ASP A 95 18.27 -8.20 7.17
N TRP A 96 17.39 -7.76 8.07
CA TRP A 96 16.84 -6.41 8.00
C TRP A 96 17.96 -5.44 8.36
N ASP A 97 18.41 -4.65 7.38
CA ASP A 97 19.48 -3.69 7.59
C ASP A 97 19.13 -2.69 8.72
N SER A 98 20.11 -2.51 9.60
CA SER A 98 20.18 -1.49 10.65
C SER A 98 20.64 -0.12 10.14
N ASN A 99 20.91 0.04 8.85
CA ASN A 99 21.55 1.23 8.30
C ASN A 99 20.58 2.34 7.89
N PHE A 100 19.37 2.36 8.44
CA PHE A 100 18.34 3.33 8.04
C PHE A 100 17.91 4.23 9.21
N ASP A 101 18.89 5.03 9.64
CA ASP A 101 18.92 6.18 10.57
C ASP A 101 18.72 5.98 12.10
N ASP A 102 19.86 6.20 12.79
CA ASP A 102 20.14 6.67 14.16
C ASP A 102 19.76 5.78 15.37
N GLU A 103 20.78 5.13 15.97
CA GLU A 103 21.21 5.34 17.38
C GLU A 103 22.58 4.69 17.74
N SER A 104 23.61 4.85 16.90
CA SER A 104 25.00 4.69 17.38
C SER A 104 25.55 6.07 17.74
N ASN A 105 26.08 6.23 18.96
CA ASN A 105 26.67 7.46 19.51
C ASN A 105 27.99 7.89 18.82
N GLU A 106 28.09 7.73 17.51
CA GLU A 106 29.18 8.28 16.70
C GLU A 106 28.60 9.38 15.80
N GLU A 107 29.01 10.62 16.05
CA GLU A 107 28.64 11.80 15.27
C GLU A 107 29.20 11.68 13.84
N LEU A 108 28.43 11.05 12.95
CA LEU A 108 28.67 11.20 11.51
C LEU A 108 28.34 12.63 11.09
N ASP A 109 29.23 13.24 10.31
CA ASP A 109 29.04 14.57 9.74
C ASP A 109 27.77 14.61 8.87
N GLU A 110 27.04 15.72 8.95
CA GLU A 110 25.76 15.96 8.26
C GLU A 110 25.87 15.76 6.75
N GLU A 111 27.03 16.09 6.18
CA GLU A 111 27.28 15.92 4.74
C GLU A 111 27.39 14.45 4.35
N GLN A 112 27.93 13.60 5.22
CA GLN A 112 28.08 12.17 4.99
C GLN A 112 26.73 11.44 5.10
N LYS A 113 25.90 11.79 6.11
CA LYS A 113 24.52 11.31 6.22
C LYS A 113 23.69 11.64 4.98
N ARG A 114 23.80 12.86 4.44
CA ARG A 114 23.10 13.27 3.20
C ARG A 114 23.55 12.48 1.98
N LYS A 115 24.85 12.20 1.84
CA LYS A 115 25.41 11.43 0.72
C LYS A 115 24.92 9.98 0.75
N GLU A 116 24.91 9.36 1.93
CA GLU A 116 24.44 7.98 2.12
C GLU A 116 22.93 7.85 1.87
N GLN A 117 22.13 8.75 2.44
CA GLN A 117 20.69 8.80 2.23
C GLN A 117 20.33 9.00 0.74
N THR A 118 21.11 9.82 0.02
CA THR A 118 20.93 10.01 -1.42
C THR A 118 21.28 8.73 -2.22
N LYS A 119 22.30 7.98 -1.79
CA LYS A 119 22.71 6.72 -2.43
C LYS A 119 21.64 5.64 -2.25
N GLU A 120 21.14 5.47 -1.03
CA GLU A 120 20.06 4.54 -0.72
C GLU A 120 18.80 4.85 -1.54
N GLN A 121 18.35 6.10 -1.54
CA GLN A 121 17.17 6.50 -2.32
C GLN A 121 17.34 6.18 -3.80
N ARG A 122 18.55 6.35 -4.37
CA ARG A 122 18.82 5.95 -5.76
C ARG A 122 18.68 4.44 -5.96
N LEU A 123 19.18 3.62 -5.03
CA LEU A 123 19.04 2.16 -5.09
C LEU A 123 17.59 1.72 -5.00
N ILE A 124 16.81 2.29 -4.08
CA ILE A 124 15.38 1.99 -3.93
C ILE A 124 14.60 2.43 -5.17
N ASN A 125 14.88 3.63 -5.71
CA ASN A 125 14.22 4.10 -6.91
C ASN A 125 14.54 3.21 -8.13
N LYS A 126 15.80 2.78 -8.27
CA LYS A 126 16.21 1.81 -9.29
C LYS A 126 15.45 0.49 -9.13
N PHE A 127 15.42 -0.07 -7.92
CA PHE A 127 14.68 -1.28 -7.61
C PHE A 127 13.18 -1.17 -7.96
N VAL A 128 12.53 -0.07 -7.58
CA VAL A 128 11.11 0.17 -7.92
C VAL A 128 10.93 0.26 -9.43
N ALA A 129 11.81 0.98 -10.13
CA ALA A 129 11.71 1.11 -11.59
C ALA A 129 11.89 -0.24 -12.30
N GLU A 130 12.85 -1.05 -11.89
CA GLU A 130 13.08 -2.39 -12.43
C GLU A 130 11.90 -3.33 -12.14
N CYS A 131 11.32 -3.28 -10.94
CA CYS A 131 10.11 -4.02 -10.60
C CYS A 131 8.91 -3.63 -11.48
N LEU A 132 8.73 -2.32 -11.70
CA LEU A 132 7.65 -1.81 -12.56
C LEU A 132 7.87 -2.19 -14.03
N GLN A 133 9.12 -2.12 -14.50
CA GLN A 133 9.50 -2.56 -15.84
C GLN A 133 9.18 -4.04 -16.04
N ASP A 134 9.57 -4.89 -15.09
CA ASP A 134 9.27 -6.32 -15.14
C ASP A 134 7.75 -6.59 -15.17
N CYS A 135 6.96 -5.85 -14.38
CA CYS A 135 5.49 -5.95 -14.44
C CYS A 135 4.92 -5.52 -15.79
N LEU A 136 5.45 -4.46 -16.40
CA LEU A 136 5.02 -3.98 -17.72
C LEU A 136 5.39 -4.96 -18.85
N ASN A 137 6.40 -5.80 -18.65
CA ASN A 137 6.88 -6.77 -19.63
C ASN A 137 6.36 -8.20 -19.38
N THR A 138 5.89 -8.49 -18.16
CA THR A 138 5.28 -9.77 -17.79
C THR A 138 3.81 -9.81 -18.20
N GLN A 139 3.51 -10.54 -19.28
CA GLN A 139 2.14 -10.68 -19.78
C GLN A 139 1.19 -11.30 -18.74
N ILE A 140 -0.03 -10.75 -18.65
CA ILE A 140 -1.14 -11.32 -17.86
C ILE A 140 -1.99 -12.21 -18.76
N THR A 141 -2.22 -11.76 -19.99
CA THR A 141 -2.91 -12.50 -21.04
C THR A 141 -2.03 -12.56 -22.29
N ASP A 142 -2.16 -13.63 -23.09
CA ASP A 142 -1.29 -13.89 -24.26
C ASP A 142 -1.42 -12.85 -25.40
N LYS A 143 -2.31 -11.86 -25.26
CA LYS A 143 -2.74 -11.00 -26.37
C LYS A 143 -2.19 -9.59 -26.31
N LYS A 144 -1.78 -9.07 -25.14
CA LYS A 144 -1.41 -7.66 -24.97
C LYS A 144 -0.37 -7.46 -23.88
N SER A 145 0.40 -6.38 -24.02
CA SER A 145 1.29 -5.91 -22.97
C SER A 145 0.47 -5.21 -21.88
N PRO A 146 0.61 -5.62 -20.61
CA PRO A 146 -0.29 -5.18 -19.56
C PRO A 146 -0.05 -3.72 -19.17
N ARG A 147 -1.01 -3.16 -18.44
CA ARG A 147 -0.82 -1.94 -17.66
C ARG A 147 -0.33 -2.26 -16.25
N VAL A 148 0.15 -1.24 -15.55
CA VAL A 148 0.49 -1.36 -14.13
C VAL A 148 -0.20 -0.24 -13.35
N LEU A 149 -0.95 -0.59 -12.32
CA LEU A 149 -1.39 0.35 -11.29
C LEU A 149 -0.42 0.28 -10.11
N PHE A 150 0.47 1.26 -10.01
CA PHE A 150 1.40 1.42 -8.90
C PHE A 150 0.80 2.31 -7.82
N MET A 151 0.70 1.76 -6.61
CA MET A 151 0.19 2.48 -5.45
C MET A 151 1.23 2.58 -4.32
N ALA A 152 1.32 3.74 -3.71
CA ALA A 152 2.18 3.98 -2.55
C ALA A 152 1.43 4.75 -1.46
N GLU A 153 1.58 4.32 -0.21
CA GLU A 153 1.03 5.05 0.94
C GLU A 153 2.00 6.17 1.34
N ALA A 154 1.48 7.40 1.42
CA ALA A 154 2.27 8.62 1.52
C ALA A 154 3.14 8.64 2.78
N GLN A 155 2.60 8.29 3.95
CA GLN A 155 3.36 8.37 5.21
C GLN A 155 4.43 7.28 5.33
N ASN A 156 4.15 6.11 4.78
CA ASN A 156 5.02 4.95 4.73
C ASN A 156 6.17 5.16 3.74
N ALA A 157 5.87 5.63 2.54
CA ALA A 157 6.83 5.78 1.46
C ALA A 157 7.64 7.09 1.50
N ARG A 158 7.19 8.14 2.24
CA ARG A 158 7.76 9.50 2.14
C ARG A 158 9.28 9.60 2.27
N LYS A 159 9.93 8.77 3.10
CA LYS A 159 11.39 8.83 3.30
C LYS A 159 12.19 8.10 2.20
N MET A 160 11.54 7.14 1.54
CA MET A 160 12.19 6.24 0.57
C MET A 160 11.93 6.69 -0.86
N LEU A 161 10.72 7.17 -1.16
CA LEU A 161 10.30 7.64 -2.47
C LEU A 161 10.07 9.15 -2.44
N ASN A 162 11.14 9.93 -2.49
CA ASN A 162 11.06 11.38 -2.33
C ASN A 162 10.27 12.05 -3.45
N TRP A 163 10.26 11.50 -4.65
CA TRP A 163 9.48 12.00 -5.78
C TRP A 163 7.96 11.90 -5.57
N LEU A 164 7.50 11.15 -4.55
CA LEU A 164 6.09 11.10 -4.12
C LEU A 164 5.75 12.05 -2.96
N GLN A 165 6.72 12.80 -2.43
CA GLN A 165 6.49 13.78 -1.38
C GLN A 165 5.70 14.99 -1.91
N ASN A 166 4.85 15.58 -1.06
CA ASN A 166 4.00 16.74 -1.42
C ASN A 166 4.77 17.87 -2.12
N GLN A 167 5.95 18.23 -1.61
CA GLN A 167 6.74 19.32 -2.15
C GLN A 167 7.19 19.02 -3.59
N ASN A 168 7.68 17.81 -3.83
CA ASN A 168 8.19 17.39 -5.14
C ASN A 168 7.08 17.12 -6.16
N LEU A 169 5.87 16.79 -5.70
CA LEU A 169 4.72 16.67 -6.59
C LEU A 169 4.34 17.99 -7.23
N LEU A 170 4.61 19.14 -6.59
CA LEU A 170 4.18 20.45 -7.10
C LEU A 170 5.24 21.14 -7.97
N THR A 171 6.51 20.81 -7.80
CA THR A 171 7.63 21.55 -8.42
C THR A 171 8.38 20.79 -9.52
N ASN A 172 8.27 19.47 -9.60
CA ASN A 172 9.01 18.65 -10.56
C ASN A 172 8.09 17.79 -11.44
N ASP A 173 8.64 17.26 -12.54
CA ASP A 173 8.10 16.09 -13.21
C ASP A 173 8.33 14.87 -12.30
N PRO A 174 7.31 14.35 -11.59
CA PRO A 174 7.48 13.32 -10.57
C PRO A 174 7.97 12.00 -11.17
N LEU A 175 7.86 11.85 -12.50
CA LEU A 175 8.29 10.67 -13.22
C LEU A 175 9.73 10.77 -13.71
N GLN A 176 10.44 11.88 -13.49
CA GLN A 176 11.81 12.05 -13.99
C GLN A 176 12.74 10.92 -13.55
N THR A 177 12.60 10.46 -12.30
CA THR A 177 13.35 9.32 -11.76
C THR A 177 13.01 8.03 -12.48
N LEU A 178 11.73 7.80 -12.81
CA LEU A 178 11.29 6.59 -13.52
C LEU A 178 11.67 6.65 -15.02
N LYS A 179 11.66 7.84 -15.62
CA LYS A 179 12.07 8.09 -17.02
C LYS A 179 13.52 7.73 -17.33
N GLN A 180 14.37 7.64 -16.31
CA GLN A 180 15.74 7.16 -16.47
C GLN A 180 15.83 5.65 -16.73
N HIS A 181 14.78 4.90 -16.35
CA HIS A 181 14.75 3.44 -16.39
C HIS A 181 13.68 2.87 -17.32
N LEU A 182 12.61 3.64 -17.58
CA LEU A 182 11.46 3.24 -18.39
C LEU A 182 11.39 4.02 -19.70
N SER A 183 11.06 3.33 -20.78
CA SER A 183 10.72 3.93 -22.06
C SER A 183 9.40 4.72 -22.00
N GLN A 184 9.19 5.62 -22.96
CA GLN A 184 7.95 6.40 -23.02
C GLN A 184 6.71 5.52 -23.22
N GLU A 185 6.83 4.39 -23.95
CA GLU A 185 5.74 3.43 -24.13
C GLU A 185 5.36 2.71 -22.83
N GLU A 186 6.36 2.32 -22.03
CA GLU A 186 6.18 1.76 -20.69
C GLU A 186 5.50 2.76 -19.75
N ILE A 187 5.94 4.03 -19.78
CA ILE A 187 5.34 5.11 -19.01
C ILE A 187 3.88 5.35 -19.39
N ASN A 188 3.53 5.25 -20.68
CA ASN A 188 2.15 5.41 -21.15
C ASN A 188 1.21 4.28 -20.69
N ARG A 189 1.76 3.16 -20.22
CA ARG A 189 1.02 2.02 -19.65
C ARG A 189 1.03 1.99 -18.11
N LEU A 190 1.72 2.93 -17.47
CA LEU A 190 1.83 3.04 -16.03
C LEU A 190 0.79 4.02 -15.47
N TRP A 191 0.08 3.60 -14.42
CA TRP A 191 -0.79 4.45 -13.61
C TRP A 191 -0.20 4.54 -12.20
N ILE A 192 0.03 5.76 -11.71
CA ILE A 192 0.62 6.02 -10.40
C ILE A 192 -0.37 6.75 -9.51
N VAL A 193 -0.64 6.15 -8.36
CA VAL A 193 -1.58 6.67 -7.37
C VAL A 193 -0.89 6.73 -6.02
N ARG A 194 -0.96 7.89 -5.36
CA ARG A 194 -0.49 8.06 -4.00
C ARG A 194 -1.68 8.12 -3.05
N LEU A 195 -1.61 7.37 -1.96
CA LEU A 195 -2.69 7.19 -1.00
C LEU A 195 -2.33 7.78 0.35
N ARG A 196 -3.27 8.43 1.05
CA ARG A 196 -3.07 8.90 2.42
C ARG A 196 -4.30 8.63 3.29
N VAL A 197 -4.07 8.14 4.50
CA VAL A 197 -5.12 7.98 5.52
C VAL A 197 -5.29 9.30 6.28
N ALA A 198 -6.51 9.84 6.31
CA ALA A 198 -6.78 11.18 6.85
C ALA A 198 -6.81 11.26 8.39
N GLU A 199 -6.60 10.15 9.12
CA GLU A 199 -6.63 10.12 10.60
C GLU A 199 -5.36 10.71 11.24
N ASN A 200 -4.29 10.92 10.47
CA ASN A 200 -3.00 11.46 10.92
C ASN A 200 -2.76 12.86 10.28
N GLY A 201 -2.96 13.97 11.02
CA GLY A 201 -2.95 15.40 10.56
C GLY A 201 -1.60 15.89 9.94
N GLU A 202 -1.43 17.11 9.39
CA GLU A 202 -2.12 18.42 9.54
C GLU A 202 -2.97 18.81 8.30
N VAL A 203 -4.30 18.70 8.47
CA VAL A 203 -5.45 19.30 7.75
C VAL A 203 -5.55 19.21 6.22
N PRO A 204 -6.67 18.66 5.73
CA PRO A 204 -7.62 19.51 5.03
C PRO A 204 -9.07 19.37 5.53
N VAL A 205 -9.69 20.52 5.79
CA VAL A 205 -11.12 20.71 6.03
C VAL A 205 -11.81 20.67 4.67
N ALA A 206 -12.66 19.67 4.44
CA ALA A 206 -13.15 19.37 3.09
C ALA A 206 -14.20 20.38 2.58
N ILE A 207 -13.96 20.94 1.39
CA ILE A 207 -15.01 21.39 0.47
C ILE A 207 -14.98 20.44 -0.72
N VAL A 208 -16.02 19.61 -0.84
CA VAL A 208 -16.18 18.66 -1.94
C VAL A 208 -16.87 19.37 -3.10
N LYS A 209 -16.33 19.22 -4.32
CA LYS A 209 -16.93 19.80 -5.53
C LYS A 209 -18.28 19.13 -5.78
N ASP A 210 -19.32 19.92 -6.00
CA ASP A 210 -20.67 19.46 -6.35
C ASP A 210 -21.28 18.44 -5.36
N SER A 211 -21.01 18.59 -4.06
CA SER A 211 -21.53 17.65 -3.04
C SER A 211 -23.04 17.78 -2.85
N PRO A 212 -23.85 16.75 -3.19
CA PRO A 212 -25.20 16.66 -2.66
C PRO A 212 -25.05 16.21 -1.22
N GLY A 213 -25.33 17.08 -0.24
CA GLY A 213 -25.11 16.85 1.20
C GLY A 213 -25.77 15.60 1.83
N SER A 214 -26.35 14.69 1.04
CA SER A 214 -27.03 13.46 1.45
C SER A 214 -26.19 12.18 1.35
N ARG A 215 -25.07 12.16 0.60
CA ARG A 215 -24.27 10.92 0.43
C ARG A 215 -23.19 10.78 1.50
N THR A 216 -23.29 9.73 2.31
CA THR A 216 -22.34 9.42 3.41
C THR A 216 -21.16 8.53 3.01
N SER A 217 -21.11 8.07 1.75
CA SER A 217 -20.06 7.21 1.21
C SER A 217 -19.90 7.44 -0.29
N GLY A 218 -18.68 7.34 -0.82
CA GLY A 218 -18.40 7.48 -2.24
C GLY A 218 -16.98 7.97 -2.51
N VAL A 219 -16.73 8.33 -3.76
CA VAL A 219 -15.51 9.03 -4.20
C VAL A 219 -15.89 10.44 -4.59
N TYR A 220 -15.15 11.39 -4.05
CA TYR A 220 -15.45 12.81 -4.14
C TYR A 220 -14.21 13.54 -4.63
N ARG A 221 -14.31 14.27 -5.74
CA ARG A 221 -13.21 15.13 -6.16
C ARG A 221 -13.12 16.33 -5.22
N TRP A 222 -11.92 16.62 -4.75
CA TRP A 222 -11.68 17.77 -3.91
C TRP A 222 -11.73 19.05 -4.77
N GLN A 223 -12.54 20.02 -4.35
CA GLN A 223 -12.69 21.28 -5.06
C GLN A 223 -11.45 22.18 -4.89
N ASN A 224 -10.99 22.81 -5.98
CA ASN A 224 -9.94 23.83 -6.00
C ASN A 224 -8.57 23.35 -5.50
N VAL A 225 -8.31 22.03 -5.54
CA VAL A 225 -7.02 21.44 -5.15
C VAL A 225 -6.51 20.57 -6.28
N CYS A 226 -5.38 20.97 -6.88
CA CYS A 226 -4.77 20.31 -8.04
C CYS A 226 -5.81 20.16 -9.18
N ASP A 227 -6.37 21.27 -9.68
CA ASP A 227 -7.35 21.28 -10.77
C ASP A 227 -6.70 21.47 -12.16
N ASP A 228 -5.40 21.19 -12.29
CA ASP A 228 -4.63 21.34 -13.54
C ASP A 228 -4.98 20.28 -14.61
N GLY A 229 -5.83 19.30 -14.28
CA GLY A 229 -6.35 18.28 -15.20
C GLY A 229 -5.42 17.07 -15.39
N GLU A 230 -4.13 17.22 -15.11
CA GLU A 230 -3.14 16.15 -15.10
C GLU A 230 -3.01 15.47 -13.73
N ARG A 231 -3.18 16.26 -12.67
CA ARG A 231 -3.20 15.79 -11.30
C ARG A 231 -4.59 16.06 -10.75
N SER A 232 -5.02 15.22 -9.83
CA SER A 232 -6.32 15.39 -9.18
C SER A 232 -6.31 14.68 -7.84
N LEU A 233 -7.00 15.28 -6.89
CA LEU A 233 -7.12 14.76 -5.54
C LEU A 233 -8.56 14.35 -5.25
N TYR A 234 -8.73 13.10 -4.83
CA TYR A 234 -10.01 12.52 -4.51
C TYR A 234 -10.07 12.09 -3.05
N LEU A 235 -11.24 12.25 -2.44
CA LEU A 235 -11.58 11.75 -1.13
C LEU A 235 -12.47 10.52 -1.28
N SER A 236 -12.02 9.39 -0.75
CA SER A 236 -12.67 8.09 -0.81
C SER A 236 -13.20 7.73 0.58
N ILE A 237 -14.52 7.70 0.70
CA ILE A 237 -15.24 7.36 1.92
C ILE A 237 -15.95 6.04 1.69
N ARG A 238 -15.47 4.95 2.31
CA ARG A 238 -16.09 3.64 2.15
C ARG A 238 -17.44 3.57 2.87
N LYS A 239 -18.35 2.75 2.34
CA LYS A 239 -19.54 2.36 3.09
C LYS A 239 -19.09 1.62 4.36
N PRO A 240 -19.71 1.89 5.53
CA PRO A 240 -19.49 1.07 6.70
C PRO A 240 -20.01 -0.33 6.42
N LEU A 241 -19.29 -1.36 6.89
CA LEU A 241 -19.66 -2.74 6.62
C LEU A 241 -20.77 -3.21 7.56
N ASN A 242 -21.49 -4.26 7.18
CA ASN A 242 -22.54 -4.82 8.03
C ASN A 242 -21.97 -5.38 9.34
N THR A 243 -20.75 -5.94 9.30
CA THR A 243 -20.02 -6.37 10.51
C THR A 243 -19.65 -5.18 11.41
N GLU A 244 -19.33 -4.01 10.84
CA GLU A 244 -19.11 -2.76 11.57
C GLU A 244 -20.37 -2.22 12.28
N LYS A 245 -21.57 -2.56 11.78
CA LYS A 245 -22.85 -2.21 12.43
C LYS A 245 -23.18 -3.10 13.63
N HIS A 246 -22.62 -4.32 13.69
CA HIS A 246 -22.94 -5.34 14.70
C HIS A 246 -21.78 -5.69 15.63
N ILE A 247 -20.54 -5.30 15.32
CA ILE A 247 -19.32 -5.53 16.14
C ILE A 247 -18.95 -4.28 16.97
N LEU A 248 -19.73 -3.21 16.90
CA LEU A 248 -19.79 -2.34 18.08
C LEU A 248 -20.20 -3.25 19.22
N ARG A 249 -19.25 -3.59 20.12
CA ARG A 249 -19.53 -4.31 21.38
C ARG A 249 -20.83 -3.71 21.92
N THR A 250 -21.70 -4.46 22.58
CA THR A 250 -22.99 -3.97 23.13
C THR A 250 -22.92 -2.66 23.95
N TRP A 251 -21.71 -2.19 24.26
CA TRP A 251 -21.43 -0.91 24.91
C TRP A 251 -21.02 0.23 23.96
N GLN A 252 -20.76 -0.03 22.69
CA GLN A 252 -20.21 0.91 21.69
C GLN A 252 -21.24 1.31 20.61
N SER A 253 -22.43 0.69 20.58
CA SER A 253 -23.45 0.97 19.57
C SER A 253 -24.27 2.21 19.90
N ARG A 254 -24.65 2.98 18.86
CA ARG A 254 -25.63 4.08 18.97
C ARG A 254 -27.02 3.63 19.37
N LEU A 255 -27.34 2.36 19.13
CA LEU A 255 -28.61 1.76 19.55
C LEU A 255 -28.68 1.58 21.07
N ASP A 256 -27.52 1.39 21.72
CA ASP A 256 -27.41 1.19 23.17
C ASP A 256 -27.11 2.51 23.93
N ASN A 257 -26.44 3.47 23.28
CA ASN A 257 -26.24 4.82 23.82
C ASN A 257 -26.30 5.88 22.72
N GLY A 258 -27.40 6.64 22.68
CA GLY A 258 -27.65 7.69 21.69
C GLY A 258 -26.66 8.86 21.69
N SER A 259 -25.81 8.97 22.72
CA SER A 259 -24.74 9.98 22.81
C SER A 259 -23.41 9.58 22.16
N ARG A 260 -23.23 8.31 21.76
CA ARG A 260 -21.97 7.84 21.14
C ARG A 260 -21.96 8.05 19.62
N GLN A 261 -20.81 8.40 19.05
CA GLN A 261 -20.68 8.59 17.59
C GLN A 261 -20.81 7.25 16.85
N ALA A 262 -21.51 7.25 15.72
CA ALA A 262 -21.50 6.11 14.80
C ALA A 262 -20.06 5.83 14.34
N GLY A 263 -19.70 4.57 14.11
CA GLY A 263 -18.38 4.19 13.61
C GLY A 263 -17.95 5.11 12.46
N LYS A 264 -16.85 5.84 12.67
CA LYS A 264 -16.39 6.88 11.74
C LYS A 264 -15.78 6.21 10.51
N ALA A 265 -16.38 6.42 9.34
CA ALA A 265 -15.83 5.91 8.10
C ALA A 265 -14.42 6.49 7.86
N LYS A 266 -13.43 5.62 7.66
CA LYS A 266 -12.05 6.05 7.42
C LYS A 266 -11.90 6.65 6.02
N ILE A 267 -11.56 7.93 5.98
CA ILE A 267 -11.34 8.70 4.76
C ILE A 267 -9.96 8.36 4.20
N LEU A 268 -9.93 8.02 2.92
CA LEU A 268 -8.72 7.80 2.14
C LEU A 268 -8.59 8.90 1.11
N GLU A 269 -7.48 9.65 1.15
CA GLU A 269 -7.09 10.56 0.09
C GLU A 269 -6.41 9.77 -1.04
N ILE A 270 -6.82 10.03 -2.27
CA ILE A 270 -6.31 9.41 -3.49
C ILE A 270 -5.79 10.53 -4.39
N ALA A 271 -4.47 10.71 -4.43
CA ALA A 271 -3.81 11.63 -5.35
C ALA A 271 -3.40 10.87 -6.61
N LEU A 272 -3.92 11.27 -7.76
CA LEU A 272 -3.51 10.71 -9.05
C LEU A 272 -2.28 11.48 -9.53
N ILE A 273 -1.16 10.76 -9.71
CA ILE A 273 0.13 11.36 -10.07
C ILE A 273 0.40 11.24 -11.57
N HIS A 274 0.03 10.10 -12.16
CA HIS A 274 0.18 9.82 -13.59
C HIS A 274 -0.89 8.80 -14.02
N HIS A 275 -1.71 9.13 -15.01
CA HIS A 275 -2.81 8.26 -15.43
C HIS A 275 -3.19 8.40 -16.92
N PRO A 276 -2.25 8.16 -17.84
CA PRO A 276 -2.50 8.27 -19.28
C PRO A 276 -3.65 7.35 -19.71
N GLN A 277 -4.45 7.86 -20.66
CA GLN A 277 -5.50 7.11 -21.35
C GLN A 277 -6.65 6.61 -20.46
N ILE A 278 -6.77 7.12 -19.22
CA ILE A 278 -7.92 6.90 -18.33
C ILE A 278 -8.38 8.23 -17.69
N LYS A 279 -9.69 8.40 -17.57
CA LYS A 279 -10.27 9.54 -16.83
C LYS A 279 -9.94 9.41 -15.34
N GLY A 280 -9.51 10.49 -14.71
CA GLY A 280 -9.14 10.51 -13.29
C GLY A 280 -10.24 9.96 -12.38
N ASP A 281 -11.50 10.39 -12.59
CA ASP A 281 -12.63 9.91 -11.81
C ASP A 281 -12.76 8.38 -11.88
N LYS A 282 -12.59 7.80 -13.08
CA LYS A 282 -12.71 6.36 -13.30
C LYS A 282 -11.62 5.59 -12.55
N LEU A 283 -10.38 6.08 -12.59
CA LEU A 283 -9.28 5.48 -11.85
C LEU A 283 -9.49 5.59 -10.33
N ALA A 284 -9.92 6.75 -9.83
CA ALA A 284 -10.20 6.94 -8.41
C ALA A 284 -11.34 6.04 -7.89
N HIS A 285 -12.39 5.85 -8.70
CA HIS A 285 -13.48 4.90 -8.39
C HIS A 285 -12.99 3.46 -8.37
N PHE A 286 -12.10 3.08 -9.29
CA PHE A 286 -11.49 1.75 -9.27
C PHE A 286 -10.63 1.52 -8.03
N VAL A 287 -9.76 2.46 -7.68
CA VAL A 287 -8.96 2.40 -6.45
C VAL A 287 -9.86 2.31 -5.21
N HIS A 288 -10.99 3.02 -5.20
CA HIS A 288 -12.01 2.87 -4.15
C HIS A 288 -12.66 1.49 -4.14
N SER A 289 -12.99 0.91 -5.30
CA SER A 289 -13.62 -0.42 -5.39
C SER A 289 -12.69 -1.51 -4.86
N LEU A 290 -11.37 -1.39 -5.07
CA LEU A 290 -10.35 -2.29 -4.54
C LEU A 290 -10.33 -2.37 -3.00
N ARG A 291 -10.82 -1.35 -2.28
CA ARG A 291 -10.97 -1.39 -0.82
C ARG A 291 -12.05 -2.38 -0.37
N SER A 292 -13.06 -2.59 -1.20
CA SER A 292 -14.22 -3.44 -0.88
C SER A 292 -14.06 -4.89 -1.34
N ARG A 293 -12.93 -5.22 -1.97
CA ARG A 293 -12.62 -6.58 -2.47
C ARG A 293 -12.19 -7.54 -1.36
N TRP A 294 -12.12 -7.03 -0.14
CA TRP A 294 -11.80 -7.79 1.03
C TRP A 294 -13.06 -8.00 1.88
N PRO A 295 -13.67 -9.19 1.93
CA PRO A 295 -14.91 -9.39 2.67
C PRO A 295 -14.71 -9.66 4.18
N TYR A 296 -13.62 -10.32 4.60
CA TYR A 296 -13.49 -10.88 5.96
C TYR A 296 -12.94 -9.93 7.03
N PHE A 297 -12.09 -8.98 6.66
CA PHE A 297 -11.43 -7.99 7.54
C PHE A 297 -11.67 -6.56 7.05
N ALA A 298 -12.79 -6.37 6.37
CA ALA A 298 -13.13 -5.12 5.71
C ALA A 298 -13.13 -3.91 6.68
N ASN A 299 -13.33 -4.18 7.99
CA ASN A 299 -13.28 -3.19 9.06
C ASN A 299 -11.86 -2.66 9.33
N ASP A 300 -10.84 -3.50 9.14
CA ASP A 300 -9.43 -3.17 9.38
C ASP A 300 -8.73 -2.65 8.12
N VAL A 301 -9.32 -2.88 6.94
CA VAL A 301 -8.73 -2.52 5.64
C VAL A 301 -9.02 -1.06 5.29
N ILE A 302 -8.01 -0.22 5.54
CA ILE A 302 -8.03 1.21 5.19
C ILE A 302 -7.57 1.42 3.74
N LEU A 303 -6.49 0.74 3.37
CA LEU A 303 -5.83 0.81 2.06
C LEU A 303 -6.37 -0.26 1.10
N PRO A 304 -6.44 0.01 -0.21
CA PRO A 304 -6.91 -0.94 -1.22
C PRO A 304 -5.96 -2.13 -1.40
N LEU A 305 -6.43 -3.20 -2.05
CA LEU A 305 -5.53 -4.23 -2.56
C LEU A 305 -4.43 -3.61 -3.45
N PRO A 306 -3.16 -4.04 -3.37
CA PRO A 306 -2.67 -5.17 -2.59
C PRO A 306 -2.08 -4.83 -1.19
N PHE A 307 -2.26 -3.62 -0.65
CA PHE A 307 -1.66 -3.23 0.65
C PHE A 307 -1.93 -4.18 1.83
N PRO A 308 -3.10 -4.81 1.98
CA PRO A 308 -3.30 -5.77 3.05
C PRO A 308 -2.26 -6.90 3.08
N PHE A 309 -1.77 -7.36 1.92
CA PHE A 309 -0.65 -8.33 1.86
C PHE A 309 0.65 -7.75 2.39
N ALA A 310 0.92 -6.47 2.12
CA ALA A 310 2.12 -5.80 2.60
C ALA A 310 2.06 -5.59 4.12
N ILE A 311 0.91 -5.15 4.63
CA ILE A 311 0.69 -4.95 6.07
C ILE A 311 0.81 -6.27 6.83
N LYS A 312 0.21 -7.36 6.30
CA LYS A 312 0.25 -8.68 6.94
C LYS A 312 1.61 -9.36 6.82
N ALA A 313 2.40 -9.07 5.78
CA ALA A 313 3.76 -9.57 5.69
C ALA A 313 4.61 -9.16 6.91
N LYS A 314 4.30 -8.02 7.55
CA LYS A 314 4.93 -7.58 8.81
C LYS A 314 4.80 -8.62 9.93
N GLU A 315 3.65 -9.30 10.05
CA GLU A 315 3.38 -10.29 11.10
C GLU A 315 4.26 -11.54 10.92
N TYR A 316 4.54 -11.92 9.67
CA TYR A 316 5.38 -13.09 9.34
C TYR A 316 6.86 -12.76 9.27
N ALA A 317 7.18 -11.48 9.15
CA ALA A 317 8.53 -11.00 9.20
C ALA A 317 8.98 -10.67 10.62
N ILE A 318 8.35 -11.26 11.65
CA ILE A 318 8.90 -11.38 13.02
C ILE A 318 9.88 -12.55 12.97
N SER A 319 11.13 -12.33 13.35
CA SER A 319 12.17 -13.34 13.18
C SER A 319 11.96 -14.44 14.21
N THR A 320 12.26 -15.69 13.87
CA THR A 320 12.44 -16.77 14.86
C THR A 320 13.56 -16.49 15.86
N LYS A 321 14.35 -15.42 15.64
CA LYS A 321 15.37 -14.91 16.57
C LYS A 321 14.83 -13.89 17.58
N ASP A 322 13.60 -13.40 17.42
CA ASP A 322 12.99 -12.51 18.40
C ASP A 322 12.48 -13.38 19.57
N PRO A 323 12.86 -13.10 20.83
CA PRO A 323 12.31 -13.83 21.96
C PRO A 323 10.79 -13.61 21.96
N VAL A 324 10.04 -14.71 21.94
CA VAL A 324 8.59 -14.67 22.17
C VAL A 324 8.42 -14.15 23.59
N GLU A 325 7.86 -12.95 23.75
CA GLU A 325 7.30 -12.56 25.04
C GLU A 325 6.16 -13.53 25.34
N PHE A 326 6.47 -14.59 26.08
CA PHE A 326 5.47 -15.29 26.85
C PHE A 326 5.00 -14.29 27.88
N SER A 327 3.81 -13.71 27.66
CA SER A 327 3.08 -13.12 28.77
C SER A 327 2.95 -14.24 29.80
N GLU A 328 3.67 -14.13 30.91
CA GLU A 328 3.40 -14.94 32.08
C GLU A 328 1.90 -14.86 32.31
N THR A 329 1.26 -16.01 32.20
CA THR A 329 -0.11 -16.19 32.65
C THR A 329 -0.06 -15.78 34.12
N ASP A 330 -0.86 -14.79 34.50
CA ASP A 330 -1.23 -14.52 35.88
C ASP A 330 -1.98 -15.75 36.43
N ASP A 331 -1.26 -16.85 36.60
CA ASP A 331 -1.64 -17.97 37.46
C ASP A 331 -0.92 -17.74 38.80
N SER A 332 -1.33 -16.68 39.49
CA SER A 332 -1.13 -16.54 40.92
C SER A 332 -2.34 -15.87 41.56
N ASN A 333 -3.45 -16.60 41.57
CA ASN A 333 -4.48 -16.50 42.61
C ASN A 333 -5.29 -17.79 42.61
N PHE A 334 -4.78 -18.82 43.30
CA PHE A 334 -5.54 -19.73 44.16
C PHE A 334 -4.61 -20.40 45.17
#